data_AF-A0A2N0NSZ4-F1
#
_entry.id   AF-A0A2N0NSZ4-F1
#
_cell.length_a   1.000
_cell.length_b   1.000
_cell.length_c   1.000
_cell.angle_alpha   90.00
_cell.angle_beta   90.00
_cell.angle_gamma   90.00
#
_symmetry.space_group_name_H-M   'P 1'
#
loop_
_entity.id
_entity.type
_entity.pdbx_description
1 polymer ?
#
loop_
_entity_poly.entity_id
_entity_poly.type
_entity_poly.pdbx_seq_one_letter_code
_entity_poly.pdbx_strand_id
1 'polypeptide(L)'
;MFIPIKYWDIIPPDPIYDNFGSFIVPGSREWFTYMYQLDLDTRDDRLRKADKAKFAARMDELYAESETARLRYKHRLEERSKNLAELRIQKDIRIQDLATYHGTSPKHVKY
;
A
#
# COMPACT_ATOMS: atom_id res chain seq x y z
N MET A 1 27.81 23.43 -19.86
CA MET A 1 27.64 23.90 -18.47
C MET A 1 27.28 22.68 -17.61
N PHE A 2 28.01 22.41 -16.52
CA PHE A 2 27.78 21.25 -15.65
C PHE A 2 27.17 21.71 -14.32
N ILE A 3 26.04 21.11 -13.94
CA ILE A 3 25.38 21.34 -12.66
C ILE A 3 25.34 20.00 -11.90
N PRO A 4 25.96 19.90 -10.71
CA PRO A 4 25.90 18.72 -9.87
C PRO A 4 24.45 18.29 -9.55
N ILE A 5 24.19 16.98 -9.60
CA ILE A 5 22.87 16.36 -9.37
C ILE A 5 22.29 16.77 -8.00
N LYS A 6 23.14 16.91 -6.97
CA LYS A 6 22.71 17.31 -5.62
C LYS A 6 21.96 18.64 -5.56
N TYR A 7 22.13 19.50 -6.56
CA TYR A 7 21.48 20.81 -6.61
C TYR A 7 20.16 20.79 -7.39
N TRP A 8 19.86 19.76 -8.18
CA TRP A 8 18.70 19.75 -9.10
C TRP A 8 17.37 19.97 -8.39
N ASP A 9 17.21 19.39 -7.20
CA ASP A 9 15.97 19.48 -6.42
C ASP A 9 15.82 20.80 -5.64
N ILE A 10 16.81 21.69 -5.67
CA ILE A 10 16.78 23.02 -5.01
C ILE A 10 17.05 24.17 -5.96
N ILE A 11 17.18 23.93 -7.28
CA ILE A 11 17.33 25.05 -8.22
C ILE A 11 16.07 25.91 -8.11
N PRO A 12 16.19 27.20 -7.72
CA PRO A 12 15.04 28.07 -7.65
C PRO A 12 14.39 28.19 -9.05
N PRO A 13 13.05 28.23 -9.13
CA PRO A 13 12.37 28.47 -10.41
C PRO A 13 12.65 29.88 -10.94
N ASP A 14 12.95 30.82 -10.03
CA ASP A 14 13.23 32.22 -10.35
C ASP A 14 14.74 32.48 -10.53
N PRO A 15 15.13 33.50 -11.33
CA PRO A 15 16.51 33.91 -11.48
C PRO A 15 17.11 34.36 -10.14
N ILE A 16 18.37 33.99 -9.90
CA ILE A 16 19.08 34.35 -8.67
C ILE A 16 19.77 35.69 -8.88
N TYR A 17 19.64 36.59 -7.92
CA TYR A 17 20.28 37.90 -7.92
C TYR A 17 21.17 38.06 -6.69
N ASP A 18 22.27 38.80 -6.86
CA ASP A 18 23.11 39.23 -5.74
C ASP A 18 22.43 40.38 -4.97
N ASN A 19 22.97 40.73 -3.81
CA ASN A 19 22.50 41.82 -2.95
C ASN A 19 22.47 43.18 -3.66
N PHE A 20 23.25 43.35 -4.73
CA PHE A 20 23.26 44.55 -5.59
C PHE A 20 22.24 44.50 -6.73
N GLY A 21 21.40 43.45 -6.81
CA GLY A 21 20.42 43.26 -7.89
C GLY A 21 21.01 42.74 -9.20
N SER A 22 22.28 42.33 -9.20
CA SER A 22 22.96 41.75 -10.37
C SER A 22 22.57 40.28 -10.55
N PHE A 23 22.26 39.89 -11.78
CA PHE A 23 21.94 38.49 -12.10
C PHE A 23 23.15 37.57 -11.88
N ILE A 24 22.96 36.52 -11.08
CA ILE A 24 23.98 35.50 -10.83
C ILE A 24 23.91 34.44 -11.93
N VAL A 25 24.93 34.42 -12.78
CA VAL A 25 25.01 33.48 -13.91
C VAL A 25 25.11 32.04 -13.40
N PRO A 26 24.22 31.13 -13.82
CA PRO A 26 24.32 29.72 -13.50
C PRO A 26 25.69 29.13 -13.84
N GLY A 27 26.24 28.32 -12.94
CA GLY A 27 27.57 27.71 -13.10
C GLY A 27 28.76 28.65 -12.82
N SER A 28 28.51 29.92 -12.48
CA SER A 28 29.54 30.80 -11.90
C SER A 28 29.91 30.38 -10.47
N ARG A 29 31.03 30.90 -9.95
CA ARG A 29 31.43 30.68 -8.55
C ARG A 29 30.36 31.17 -7.57
N GLU A 30 29.81 32.35 -7.81
CA GLU A 30 28.75 32.95 -6.97
C GLU A 30 27.50 32.07 -6.94
N TRP A 31 27.12 31.50 -8.09
CA TRP A 31 26.01 30.56 -8.17
C TRP A 31 26.25 29.33 -7.29
N PHE A 32 27.45 28.76 -7.34
CA PHE A 32 27.78 27.60 -6.48
C PHE A 32 27.80 27.94 -5.00
N THR A 33 28.25 29.14 -4.62
CA THR A 33 28.21 29.61 -3.23
C THR A 33 26.78 29.71 -2.72
N TYR A 34 25.90 30.35 -3.49
CA TYR A 34 24.49 30.47 -3.15
C TYR A 34 23.81 29.10 -3.03
N MET A 35 24.00 28.23 -4.03
CA MET A 35 23.42 26.89 -4.03
C MET A 35 23.93 26.03 -2.87
N TYR A 36 25.17 26.22 -2.43
CA TYR A 36 25.71 25.52 -1.26
C TYR A 36 25.04 25.97 0.04
N GLN A 37 24.81 27.27 0.23
CA GLN A 37 24.06 27.79 1.38
C GLN A 37 22.63 27.27 1.39
N LEU A 38 21.96 27.31 0.24
CA LEU A 38 20.60 26.78 0.09
C LEU A 38 20.51 25.28 0.39
N ASP A 39 21.52 24.50 -0.04
CA ASP A 39 21.62 23.07 0.28
C ASP A 39 21.74 22.82 1.78
N LEU A 40 22.53 23.64 2.49
CA LEU A 40 22.64 23.56 3.95
C LEU A 40 21.32 23.89 4.65
N ASP A 41 20.66 24.97 4.23
CA ASP A 41 19.40 25.42 4.84
C ASP A 41 18.25 24.43 4.61
N THR A 42 18.23 23.77 3.46
CA THR A 42 17.15 22.82 3.09
C THR A 42 17.43 21.38 3.49
N ARG A 43 18.64 21.06 3.95
CA ARG A 43 19.06 19.68 4.24
C ARG A 43 18.19 19.00 5.29
N ASP A 44 17.93 19.68 6.41
CA ASP A 44 17.17 19.09 7.51
C ASP A 44 15.70 18.88 7.13
N ASP A 45 15.11 19.81 6.38
CA ASP A 45 13.75 19.69 5.90
C ASP A 45 13.60 18.56 4.87
N ARG A 46 14.60 18.37 4.00
CA ARG A 46 14.66 17.22 3.09
C ARG A 46 14.71 15.90 3.85
N LEU A 47 15.56 15.81 4.89
CA LEU A 47 15.64 14.62 5.74
C LEU A 47 14.31 14.34 6.44
N ARG A 48 13.70 15.36 7.06
CA ARG A 48 12.38 15.25 7.70
C ARG A 48 11.30 14.80 6.73
N LYS A 49 11.28 15.36 5.51
CA LYS A 49 10.32 14.98 4.46
C LYS A 49 10.53 13.54 4.01
N ALA A 50 11.77 13.11 3.83
CA ALA A 50 12.10 11.73 3.48
C ALA A 50 11.67 10.75 4.57
N ASP A 51 11.91 11.07 5.84
CA ASP A 51 11.50 10.21 6.96
C ASP A 51 9.97 10.16 7.12
N LYS A 52 9.29 11.30 6.93
CA LYS A 52 7.82 11.34 6.87
C LYS A 52 7.28 10.47 5.73
N ALA A 53 7.91 10.51 4.55
CA ALA A 53 7.50 9.69 3.41
C ALA A 53 7.73 8.19 3.68
N LYS A 54 8.86 7.80 4.27
CA LYS A 54 9.12 6.41 4.69
C LYS A 54 8.09 5.93 5.71
N PHE A 55 7.75 6.78 6.69
CA PHE A 55 6.74 6.45 7.69
C PHE A 55 5.37 6.26 7.04
N ALA A 56 4.95 7.16 6.15
CA ALA A 56 3.71 7.04 5.40
C ALA A 56 3.65 5.76 4.57
N ALA A 57 4.70 5.46 3.81
CA ALA A 57 4.78 4.23 3.00
C ALA A 57 4.66 2.96 3.86
N ARG A 58 5.30 2.93 5.03
CA ARG A 58 5.18 1.82 5.97
C ARG A 58 3.77 1.68 6.54
N MET A 59 3.10 2.79 6.83
CA MET A 59 1.72 2.75 7.31
C MET A 59 0.75 2.25 6.23
N ASP A 60 0.95 2.67 4.98
CA ASP A 60 0.15 2.21 3.84
C ASP A 60 0.32 0.71 3.60
N GLU A 61 1.55 0.20 3.70
CA GLU A 61 1.86 -1.24 3.60
C GLU A 61 1.14 -2.03 4.70
N LEU A 62 1.26 -1.60 5.96
CA LEU A 62 0.56 -2.23 7.09
C LEU A 62 -0.96 -2.22 6.91
N TYR A 63 -1.52 -1.13 6.40
CA TYR A 63 -2.94 -1.04 6.14
C TYR A 63 -3.37 -2.02 5.04
N ALA A 64 -2.62 -2.09 3.94
CA ALA A 64 -2.86 -3.04 2.87
C ALA A 64 -2.76 -4.50 3.35
N GLU A 65 -1.74 -4.83 4.14
CA GLU A 65 -1.60 -6.15 4.77
C GLU A 65 -2.81 -6.49 5.65
N SER A 66 -3.26 -5.54 6.47
CA SER A 66 -4.42 -5.75 7.35
C SER A 66 -5.71 -6.05 6.56
N GLU A 67 -5.95 -5.31 5.47
CA GLU A 67 -7.11 -5.53 4.61
C GLU A 67 -7.02 -6.86 3.86
N THR A 68 -5.83 -7.22 3.35
CA THR A 68 -5.65 -8.52 2.70
C THR A 68 -5.85 -9.69 3.68
N ALA A 69 -5.37 -9.57 4.93
CA ALA A 69 -5.59 -10.57 5.97
C ALA A 69 -7.08 -10.73 6.30
N ARG A 70 -7.81 -9.61 6.39
CA ARG A 70 -9.26 -9.58 6.63
C ARG A 70 -10.03 -10.26 5.49
N LEU A 71 -9.68 -9.96 4.24
CA LEU A 71 -10.29 -10.57 3.06
C LEU A 71 -10.03 -12.08 2.99
N ARG A 72 -8.79 -12.50 3.25
CA ARG A 72 -8.43 -13.94 3.33
C ARG A 72 -9.22 -14.66 4.41
N TYR A 73 -9.41 -14.01 5.56
CA TYR A 73 -10.22 -14.58 6.64
C TYR A 73 -11.69 -14.75 6.23
N LYS A 74 -12.29 -13.71 5.63
CA LYS A 74 -13.67 -13.79 5.11
C LYS A 74 -13.83 -14.90 4.08
N HIS A 75 -12.90 -15.00 3.12
CA HIS A 75 -12.92 -16.06 2.12
C HIS A 75 -12.92 -17.47 2.74
N ARG A 76 -12.06 -17.71 3.75
CA ARG A 76 -12.03 -18.99 4.45
C ARG A 76 -13.34 -19.30 5.18
N LEU A 77 -14.00 -18.29 5.74
CA LEU A 77 -15.31 -18.47 6.37
C LEU A 77 -16.38 -18.84 5.34
N GLU A 78 -16.37 -18.20 4.17
CA GLU A 78 -17.28 -18.50 3.08
C GLU A 78 -17.06 -19.90 2.49
N GLU A 79 -15.80 -20.34 2.34
CA GLU A 79 -15.51 -21.72 1.93
C GLU A 79 -16.00 -22.73 2.97
N ARG A 80 -15.77 -22.47 4.26
CA ARG A 80 -16.28 -23.33 5.32
C ARG A 80 -17.81 -23.39 5.32
N SER A 81 -18.50 -22.28 5.09
CA SER A 81 -19.96 -22.26 5.04
C SER A 81 -20.50 -23.04 3.85
N LYS A 82 -19.87 -22.90 2.67
CA LYS A 82 -20.20 -23.70 1.47
C LYS A 82 -20.02 -25.19 1.71
N ASN A 83 -18.87 -25.60 2.27
CA ASN A 83 -18.59 -27.00 2.57
C ASN A 83 -19.60 -27.60 3.55
N LEU A 84 -20.00 -26.85 4.57
CA LEU A 84 -21.03 -27.30 5.52
C LEU A 84 -22.41 -27.44 4.86
N ALA A 85 -22.78 -26.51 3.98
CA ALA A 85 -24.02 -26.60 3.22
C ALA A 85 -24.03 -27.82 2.29
N GLU A 86 -22.91 -28.09 1.61
CA GLU A 86 -22.75 -29.26 0.76
C GLU A 86 -22.86 -30.57 1.54
N LEU A 87 -22.20 -30.66 2.70
CA LEU A 87 -22.33 -31.83 3.59
C LEU A 87 -23.77 -32.02 4.08
N ARG A 88 -24.52 -30.94 4.30
CA ARG A 88 -25.94 -31.01 4.66
C ARG A 88 -26.75 -31.63 3.52
N ILE A 89 -26.56 -31.12 2.30
CA ILE A 89 -27.25 -31.60 1.10
C ILE A 89 -26.93 -33.09 0.86
N GLN A 90 -25.66 -33.50 0.94
CA GLN A 90 -25.27 -34.90 0.76
C GLN A 90 -25.90 -35.82 1.82
N LYS A 91 -25.99 -35.37 3.07
CA LYS A 91 -26.70 -36.12 4.12
C LYS A 91 -28.17 -36.27 3.79
N ASP A 92 -28.83 -35.19 3.36
CA ASP A 92 -30.26 -35.23 3.02
C ASP A 92 -30.54 -36.15 1.83
N ILE A 93 -29.69 -36.13 0.79
CA ILE A 93 -29.74 -37.06 -0.35
C ILE A 93 -29.60 -38.51 0.14
N ARG A 94 -28.59 -38.79 0.98
CA ARG A 94 -28.37 -40.15 1.52
C ARG A 94 -29.57 -40.66 2.31
N ILE A 95 -30.19 -39.81 3.13
CA ILE A 95 -31.39 -40.19 3.89
C ILE A 95 -32.54 -40.50 2.93
N GLN A 96 -32.71 -39.68 1.89
CA GLN A 96 -33.74 -39.89 0.86
C GLN A 96 -33.55 -41.21 0.10
N ASP A 97 -32.32 -41.54 -0.29
CA ASP A 97 -31.99 -42.77 -0.98
C ASP A 97 -32.27 -44.00 -0.11
N LEU A 98 -31.88 -43.95 1.18
CA LEU A 98 -32.17 -45.02 2.14
C LEU A 98 -33.68 -45.21 2.34
N ALA A 99 -34.43 -44.12 2.45
CA ALA A 99 -35.88 -44.17 2.56
C ALA A 99 -36.51 -44.89 1.36
N THR A 100 -36.06 -44.53 0.16
CA THR A 100 -36.51 -45.10 -1.12
C THR A 100 -36.19 -46.61 -1.18
N TYR A 101 -34.98 -47.00 -0.81
CA TYR A 101 -34.55 -48.40 -0.78
C TYR A 101 -35.40 -49.27 0.17
N HIS A 102 -35.74 -48.74 1.34
CA HIS A 102 -36.56 -49.45 2.33
C HIS A 102 -38.07 -49.33 2.09
N GLY A 103 -38.53 -48.60 1.07
CA GLY A 103 -39.95 -48.32 0.83
C GLY A 103 -40.61 -47.51 1.95
N THR A 104 -39.83 -46.72 2.68
CA THR A 104 -40.28 -45.93 3.82
C THR A 104 -40.15 -44.43 3.54
N SER A 105 -40.73 -43.59 4.39
CA SER A 105 -40.53 -42.14 4.33
C SER A 105 -39.21 -41.75 5.00
N PRO A 106 -38.49 -40.71 4.52
CA PRO A 106 -37.25 -40.18 5.12
C PRO A 106 -37.33 -39.95 6.64
N LYS A 107 -38.51 -39.60 7.15
CA LYS A 107 -38.76 -39.37 8.58
C LYS A 107 -38.70 -40.63 9.45
N HIS A 108 -38.78 -41.82 8.85
CA HIS A 108 -38.80 -43.11 9.52
C HIS A 108 -37.56 -43.97 9.22
N VAL A 109 -36.57 -43.41 8.50
CA VAL A 109 -35.28 -44.05 8.28
C VAL A 109 -34.55 -44.14 9.63
N LYS A 110 -34.33 -45.35 10.12
CA LYS A 110 -33.52 -45.60 11.32
C LYS A 110 -32.05 -45.71 10.92
N TYR A 111 -31.18 -44.98 11.62
CA TYR A 111 -29.72 -45.03 11.45
C TYR A 111 -29.11 -46.26 12.11
#